data_AF-A0A1I0CPQ3-F1
#
_entry.id   AF-A0A1I0CPQ3-F1
#
_cell.length_a   1.000
_cell.length_b   1.000
_cell.length_c   1.000
_cell.angle_alpha   90.00
_cell.angle_beta   90.00
_cell.angle_gamma   90.00
#
_symmetry.space_group_name_H-M   'P 1'
#
loop_
_entity.id
_entity.type
_entity.pdbx_description
1 polymer ?
#
loop_
_entity_poly.entity_id
_entity_poly.type
_entity_poly.pdbx_seq_one_letter_code
_entity_poly.pdbx_strand_id
1 'polypeptide(L)'
;MNLSMTDMPAVVRKEVEKLEETLSPFMKKVSKYAFWSFPLITFSVINLFFLLFFVPSEERVLAVLIFYAVLGAFGMALSKEAKLQRKEIQKKSSDYIIKRMNKSDIVPDDRKEDYIARVRTQPLRSVEHFIKFLKEEDQIYREQWFGNKN
;
A
#
# COMPACT_ATOMS: atom_id res chain seq x y z
N MET A 1 -2.99 -9.09 4.56
CA MET A 1 -1.77 -9.46 3.80
C MET A 1 -0.99 -10.37 4.71
N ASN A 2 -1.07 -11.68 4.51
CA ASN A 2 -0.45 -12.67 5.40
C ASN A 2 0.94 -12.99 4.85
N LEU A 3 1.88 -12.07 5.05
CA LEU A 3 3.29 -12.36 4.85
C LEU A 3 3.71 -13.15 6.10
N SER A 4 3.84 -14.48 5.99
CA SER A 4 4.47 -15.27 7.05
C SER A 4 5.91 -14.78 7.22
N MET A 5 6.11 -13.81 8.10
CA MET A 5 7.41 -13.28 8.50
C MET A 5 8.21 -14.31 9.31
N THR A 6 7.56 -15.40 9.73
CA THR A 6 8.08 -16.40 10.65
C THR A 6 9.21 -17.23 10.06
N ASP A 7 9.26 -17.38 8.72
CA ASP A 7 10.25 -18.22 8.02
C ASP A 7 11.19 -17.44 7.09
N MET A 8 11.33 -16.12 7.27
CA MET A 8 12.25 -15.32 6.45
C MET A 8 13.64 -15.25 7.09
N PRO A 9 14.73 -15.39 6.29
CA PRO A 9 16.07 -15.11 6.79
C PRO A 9 16.16 -13.71 7.38
N ALA A 10 16.96 -13.53 8.43
CA ALA A 10 17.06 -12.25 9.15
C ALA A 10 17.43 -11.07 8.24
N VAL A 11 18.21 -11.32 7.19
CA VAL A 11 18.60 -10.31 6.18
C VAL A 11 17.37 -9.81 5.42
N VAL A 12 16.52 -10.72 4.96
CA VAL A 12 15.29 -10.39 4.22
C VAL A 12 14.34 -9.57 5.10
N ARG A 13 14.17 -10.00 6.36
CA ARG A 13 13.32 -9.30 7.33
C ARG A 13 13.77 -7.85 7.54
N LYS A 14 15.07 -7.61 7.74
CA LYS A 14 15.61 -6.26 7.93
C LYS A 14 15.33 -5.32 6.75
N GLU A 15 15.43 -5.81 5.52
CA GLU A 15 15.17 -4.99 4.33
C GLU A 15 13.67 -4.70 4.15
N VAL A 16 12.80 -5.65 4.48
CA VAL A 16 11.35 -5.43 4.50
C VAL A 16 10.96 -4.42 5.59
N GLU A 17 11.55 -4.51 6.78
CA GLU A 17 11.33 -3.55 7.87
C GLU A 17 11.76 -2.14 7.48
N LYS A 18 12.93 -1.96 6.84
CA LYS A 18 13.36 -0.64 6.31
C LYS A 18 12.41 -0.07 5.27
N LEU A 19 11.88 -0.92 4.39
CA LEU A 19 10.87 -0.51 3.41
C LEU A 19 9.61 -0.04 4.13
N GLU A 20 9.14 -0.77 5.14
CA GLU A 20 7.98 -0.40 5.95
C GLU A 20 8.20 0.91 6.69
N GLU A 21 9.36 1.11 7.34
CA GLU A 21 9.71 2.36 8.02
C GLU A 21 9.67 3.56 7.07
N THR A 22 10.18 3.39 5.85
CA THR A 22 10.19 4.44 4.81
C THR A 22 8.77 4.80 4.36
N LEU A 23 7.86 3.83 4.30
CA LEU A 23 6.48 4.02 3.81
C LEU A 23 5.49 4.35 4.92
N SER A 24 5.78 3.97 6.16
CA SER A 24 4.97 4.20 7.37
C SER A 24 4.39 5.61 7.49
N PRO A 25 5.16 6.71 7.33
CA PRO A 25 4.59 8.06 7.44
C PRO A 25 3.52 8.34 6.38
N PHE A 26 3.65 7.79 5.17
CA PHE A 26 2.66 7.93 4.10
C PHE A 26 1.43 7.05 4.37
N MET A 27 1.66 5.80 4.80
CA MET A 27 0.59 4.87 5.16
C MET A 27 -0.28 5.42 6.29
N LYS A 28 0.33 6.03 7.31
CA LYS A 28 -0.40 6.67 8.42
C LYS A 28 -1.34 7.78 7.94
N LYS A 29 -0.94 8.60 6.97
CA LYS A 29 -1.80 9.65 6.39
C LYS A 29 -2.99 9.04 5.64
N VAL A 30 -2.72 8.08 4.76
CA VAL A 30 -3.75 7.36 4.00
C VAL A 30 -4.76 6.70 4.92
N SER A 31 -4.30 6.02 5.98
CA SER A 31 -5.18 5.34 6.92
C SER A 31 -6.11 6.30 7.62
N LYS A 32 -5.64 7.50 8.00
CA LYS A 32 -6.51 8.54 8.59
C LYS A 32 -7.60 8.99 7.62
N TYR A 33 -7.24 9.30 6.37
CA TYR A 33 -8.24 9.73 5.37
C TYR A 33 -9.25 8.65 5.04
N ALA A 34 -8.78 7.41 4.85
CA ALA A 34 -9.66 6.27 4.60
C ALA A 34 -10.58 6.02 5.80
N PHE A 35 -10.04 6.06 7.03
CA PHE A 35 -10.80 5.84 8.26
C PHE A 35 -11.93 6.86 8.42
N TRP A 36 -11.66 8.15 8.20
CA TRP A 36 -12.70 9.18 8.32
C TRP A 36 -13.68 9.20 7.14
N SER A 37 -13.23 8.81 5.94
CA SER A 37 -14.11 8.78 4.77
C SER A 37 -15.30 7.83 4.95
N PHE A 38 -15.08 6.65 5.55
CA PHE A 38 -16.09 5.61 5.62
C PHE A 38 -17.29 5.98 6.53
N PRO A 39 -17.10 6.44 7.78
CA PRO A 39 -18.19 6.93 8.62
C PRO A 39 -18.91 8.12 8.00
N LEU A 40 -18.18 9.08 7.42
CA LEU A 40 -18.79 10.28 6.83
C LEU A 40 -19.70 9.95 5.66
N ILE A 41 -19.23 9.11 4.74
CA ILE A 41 -20.03 8.66 3.59
C ILE A 41 -21.23 7.84 4.09
N THR A 42 -21.00 6.85 4.95
CA THR A 42 -22.06 5.97 5.44
C THR A 42 -23.14 6.76 6.17
N PHE A 43 -22.74 7.65 7.09
CA PHE A 43 -23.66 8.48 7.85
C PHE A 43 -24.45 9.42 6.93
N SER A 44 -23.79 10.09 5.99
CA SER A 44 -24.45 10.95 5.01
C SER A 44 -25.46 10.18 4.15
N VAL A 45 -25.05 9.06 3.56
CA VAL A 45 -25.89 8.28 2.63
C VAL A 45 -27.11 7.71 3.34
N ILE A 46 -26.95 7.16 4.54
CA ILE A 46 -28.06 6.62 5.33
C ILE A 46 -29.05 7.75 5.66
N ASN A 47 -28.57 8.89 6.19
CA ASN A 47 -29.45 9.99 6.56
C ASN A 47 -30.16 10.60 5.35
N LEU A 48 -29.46 10.80 4.22
CA LEU A 48 -30.09 11.26 2.97
C LEU A 48 -31.14 10.28 2.47
N PHE A 49 -30.86 8.98 2.52
CA PHE A 49 -31.82 7.96 2.13
C PHE A 49 -33.08 8.04 3.00
N PHE A 50 -32.95 8.11 4.32
CA PHE A 50 -34.11 8.26 5.21
C PHE A 50 -34.89 9.56 4.92
N LEU A 51 -34.22 10.69 4.79
CA LEU A 51 -34.87 11.99 4.53
C LEU A 51 -35.58 12.04 3.17
N LEU A 52 -35.02 11.42 2.14
CA LEU A 52 -35.58 11.47 0.79
C LEU A 52 -36.72 10.48 0.57
N PHE A 53 -36.75 9.36 1.29
CA PHE A 53 -37.71 8.28 1.05
C PHE A 53 -38.73 8.07 2.16
N PHE A 54 -38.43 8.43 3.42
CA PHE A 54 -39.31 8.16 4.56
C PHE A 54 -39.90 9.42 5.20
N VAL A 55 -39.30 10.60 4.99
CA VAL A 55 -39.81 11.86 5.54
C VAL A 55 -40.73 12.56 4.52
N PRO A 56 -41.97 12.93 4.90
CA PRO A 56 -42.88 13.70 4.04
C PRO A 56 -42.24 15.01 3.59
N SER A 57 -42.53 15.46 2.37
CA SER A 57 -41.91 16.66 1.80
C SER A 57 -42.15 17.93 2.60
N GLU A 58 -43.29 18.04 3.28
CA GLU A 58 -43.66 19.19 4.12
C GLU A 58 -42.80 19.31 5.39
N GLU A 59 -42.24 18.18 5.86
CA GLU A 59 -41.38 18.10 7.04
C GLU A 59 -39.88 18.12 6.68
N ARG A 60 -39.53 18.12 5.39
CA ARG A 60 -38.13 18.14 4.95
C ARG A 60 -37.52 19.50 5.14
N VAL A 61 -36.55 19.58 6.04
CA VAL A 61 -35.72 20.77 6.20
C VAL A 61 -34.62 20.78 5.15
N LEU A 62 -34.71 21.69 4.17
CA LEU A 62 -33.73 21.82 3.08
C LEU A 62 -32.29 21.97 3.59
N ALA A 63 -32.09 22.72 4.67
CA ALA A 63 -30.77 22.90 5.29
C ALA A 63 -30.15 21.57 5.76
N VAL A 64 -30.96 20.64 6.26
CA VAL A 64 -30.51 19.32 6.72
C VAL A 64 -30.10 18.43 5.54
N LEU A 65 -30.87 18.48 4.44
CA LEU A 65 -30.51 17.80 3.19
C LEU A 65 -29.17 18.30 2.64
N ILE A 66 -28.99 19.62 2.58
CA ILE A 66 -27.74 20.24 2.13
C ILE A 66 -26.58 19.83 3.04
N PHE A 67 -26.78 19.84 4.36
CA PHE A 67 -25.77 19.44 5.32
C PHE A 67 -25.28 18.01 5.06
N TYR A 68 -26.19 17.04 4.98
CA TYR A 68 -25.79 15.65 4.73
C TYR A 68 -25.18 15.46 3.33
N ALA A 69 -25.65 16.17 2.31
CA ALA A 69 -25.05 16.14 0.97
C ALA A 69 -23.59 16.62 0.98
N VAL A 70 -23.33 17.76 1.64
CA VAL A 70 -21.97 18.31 1.79
C VAL A 70 -21.08 17.36 2.60
N LEU A 71 -21.62 16.78 3.69
CA LEU A 71 -20.89 15.81 4.51
C LEU A 71 -20.47 14.57 3.70
N GLY A 72 -21.38 14.06 2.87
CA GLY A 72 -21.11 12.93 1.98
C GLY A 72 -20.07 13.26 0.91
N ALA A 73 -20.19 14.44 0.28
CA ALA A 73 -19.23 14.92 -0.70
C ALA A 73 -17.82 15.07 -0.09
N PHE A 74 -17.73 15.58 1.15
CA PHE A 74 -16.48 15.66 1.87
C PHE A 74 -15.88 14.28 2.17
N GLY A 75 -16.70 13.33 2.64
CA GLY A 75 -16.28 11.95 2.82
C GLY A 75 -15.77 11.30 1.52
N MET A 76 -16.46 11.52 0.40
CA MET A 76 -16.02 11.04 -0.92
C MET A 76 -14.70 11.68 -1.36
N ALA A 77 -14.50 12.97 -1.11
CA ALA A 77 -13.25 13.66 -1.41
C ALA A 77 -12.08 13.05 -0.63
N LEU A 78 -12.25 12.79 0.68
CA LEU A 78 -11.26 12.09 1.50
C LEU A 78 -10.97 10.68 0.98
N SER A 79 -12.00 9.95 0.54
CA SER A 79 -11.83 8.62 -0.06
C SER A 79 -11.01 8.67 -1.35
N LYS A 80 -11.27 9.66 -2.21
CA LYS A 80 -10.51 9.89 -3.45
C LYS A 80 -9.06 10.22 -3.16
N GLU A 81 -8.81 11.10 -2.20
CA GLU A 81 -7.46 11.47 -1.77
C GLU A 81 -6.69 10.27 -1.22
N ALA A 82 -7.33 9.46 -0.38
CA ALA A 82 -6.73 8.22 0.13
C ALA A 82 -6.35 7.25 -1.01
N LYS A 83 -7.18 7.14 -2.06
CA LYS A 83 -6.88 6.32 -3.24
C LYS A 83 -5.68 6.84 -4.04
N LEU A 84 -5.54 8.15 -4.21
CA LEU A 84 -4.41 8.76 -4.90
C LEU A 84 -3.10 8.52 -4.13
N GLN A 85 -3.10 8.81 -2.83
CA GLN A 85 -1.93 8.58 -1.99
C GLN A 85 -1.54 7.09 -1.88
N ARG A 86 -2.51 6.16 -1.93
CA ARG A 86 -2.20 4.71 -2.04
C ARG A 86 -1.39 4.39 -3.30
N LYS A 87 -1.72 5.00 -4.44
CA LYS A 87 -0.95 4.81 -5.68
C LYS A 87 0.46 5.38 -5.56
N GLU A 88 0.62 6.53 -4.89
CA GLU A 88 1.94 7.10 -4.63
C GLU A 88 2.80 6.21 -3.71
N ILE A 89 2.20 5.61 -2.68
CA ILE A 89 2.88 4.63 -1.81
C ILE A 89 3.36 3.43 -2.63
N GLN A 90 2.52 2.89 -3.52
CA GLN A 90 2.92 1.77 -4.39
C GLN A 90 4.07 2.15 -5.32
N LYS A 91 4.05 3.36 -5.87
CA LYS A 91 5.14 3.89 -6.69
C LYS A 91 6.43 4.02 -5.88
N LYS A 92 6.40 4.70 -4.73
CA LYS A 92 7.56 4.85 -3.84
C LYS A 92 8.11 3.51 -3.37
N SER A 93 7.24 2.54 -3.08
CA SER A 93 7.62 1.17 -2.74
C SER A 93 8.40 0.52 -3.89
N SER A 94 7.85 0.57 -5.10
CA SER A 94 8.47 -0.02 -6.29
C SER A 94 9.81 0.66 -6.61
N ASP A 95 9.87 1.99 -6.51
CA ASP A 95 11.10 2.78 -6.74
C ASP A 95 12.20 2.40 -5.73
N TYR A 96 11.85 2.28 -4.45
CA TYR A 96 12.79 1.81 -3.41
C TYR A 96 13.32 0.42 -3.73
N ILE A 97 12.41 -0.51 -4.04
CA ILE A 97 12.74 -1.92 -4.32
C ILE A 97 13.69 -2.02 -5.51
N ILE A 98 13.36 -1.38 -6.64
CA ILE A 98 14.19 -1.37 -7.84
C ILE A 98 15.57 -0.77 -7.54
N LYS A 99 15.61 0.35 -6.80
CA LYS A 99 16.88 0.97 -6.39
C LYS A 99 17.72 0.04 -5.52
N ARG A 100 17.11 -0.75 -4.63
CA ARG A 100 17.83 -1.70 -3.78
C ARG A 100 18.33 -2.92 -4.55
N MET A 101 17.53 -3.45 -5.49
CA MET A 101 17.95 -4.54 -6.38
C MET A 101 19.13 -4.13 -7.27
N ASN A 102 19.10 -2.92 -7.84
CA ASN A 102 20.18 -2.38 -8.66
C ASN A 102 21.52 -2.24 -7.92
N LYS A 103 21.50 -2.14 -6.59
CA LYS A 103 22.71 -2.07 -5.76
C LYS A 103 23.32 -3.43 -5.43
N SER A 104 22.70 -4.53 -5.86
CA SER A 104 23.23 -5.86 -5.63
C SER A 104 24.34 -6.15 -6.62
N ASP A 105 25.55 -6.44 -6.12
CA ASP A 105 26.70 -6.86 -6.93
C ASP A 105 26.85 -8.39 -6.95
N ILE A 106 25.98 -9.12 -6.25
CA ILE A 106 26.07 -10.57 -6.04
C ILE A 106 25.17 -11.32 -7.04
N VAL A 107 23.98 -10.77 -7.30
CA VAL A 107 23.01 -11.38 -8.22
C VAL A 107 23.38 -11.03 -9.67
N PRO A 108 23.45 -12.00 -10.59
CA PRO A 108 23.69 -11.77 -12.02
C PRO A 108 22.74 -10.73 -12.64
N ASP A 109 23.26 -9.93 -13.58
CA ASP A 109 22.51 -8.80 -14.16
C ASP A 109 21.27 -9.24 -14.94
N ASP A 110 21.31 -10.38 -15.65
CA ASP A 110 20.17 -10.95 -16.36
C ASP A 110 18.99 -11.27 -15.40
N ARG A 111 19.29 -11.88 -14.25
CA ARG A 111 18.28 -12.20 -13.23
C ARG A 111 17.77 -10.93 -12.54
N LYS A 112 18.66 -9.98 -12.26
CA LYS A 112 18.32 -8.69 -11.65
C LYS A 112 17.32 -7.92 -12.54
N GLU A 113 17.57 -7.88 -13.84
CA GLU A 113 16.67 -7.26 -14.82
C GLU A 113 15.29 -7.93 -14.85
N ASP A 114 15.23 -9.26 -14.79
CA ASP A 114 13.97 -10.02 -14.75
C ASP A 114 13.13 -9.69 -13.49
N TYR A 115 13.76 -9.63 -12.30
CA TYR A 115 13.06 -9.18 -11.08
C TYR A 115 12.58 -7.73 -11.17
N ILE A 116 13.40 -6.83 -11.72
CA ILE A 116 13.03 -5.42 -11.90
C ILE A 116 11.85 -5.31 -12.88
N ALA A 117 11.85 -6.08 -13.97
CA ALA A 117 10.75 -6.15 -14.92
C ALA A 117 9.46 -6.63 -14.25
N ARG A 118 9.53 -7.65 -13.39
CA ARG A 118 8.39 -8.12 -12.59
C ARG A 118 7.86 -7.05 -11.63
N VAL A 119 8.73 -6.30 -10.96
CA VAL A 119 8.32 -5.20 -10.07
C VAL A 119 7.63 -4.08 -10.83
N ARG A 120 8.12 -3.74 -12.04
CA ARG A 120 7.53 -2.70 -12.90
C ARG A 120 6.17 -3.11 -13.47
N THR A 121 6.04 -4.38 -13.88
CA THR A 121 4.80 -4.89 -14.49
C THR A 121 3.74 -5.27 -13.45
N GLN A 122 4.16 -5.64 -12.24
CA GLN A 122 3.28 -6.07 -11.15
C GLN A 122 3.53 -5.27 -9.86
N PRO A 123 3.29 -3.94 -9.85
CA PRO A 123 3.59 -3.08 -8.70
C PRO A 123 2.81 -3.47 -7.43
N LEU A 124 1.65 -4.12 -7.56
CA LEU A 124 0.90 -4.66 -6.41
C LEU A 124 1.59 -5.85 -5.72
N ARG A 125 2.49 -6.54 -6.44
CA ARG A 125 3.29 -7.68 -5.95
C ARG A 125 4.76 -7.31 -5.78
N SER A 126 5.11 -6.03 -5.81
CA SER A 126 6.50 -5.55 -5.73
C SER A 126 7.22 -6.11 -4.51
N VAL A 127 6.58 -6.09 -3.33
CA VAL A 127 7.13 -6.64 -2.07
C VAL A 127 7.37 -8.14 -2.14
N GLU A 128 6.47 -8.90 -2.77
CA GLU A 128 6.62 -10.34 -2.96
C GLU A 128 7.83 -10.65 -3.85
N HIS A 129 7.97 -9.93 -4.97
CA HIS A 129 9.11 -10.05 -5.87
C HIS A 129 10.41 -9.62 -5.19
N PHE A 130 10.37 -8.60 -4.34
CA PHE A 130 11.50 -8.16 -3.55
C PHE A 130 11.97 -9.21 -2.55
N ILE A 131 11.04 -9.85 -1.83
CA ILE A 131 11.36 -10.93 -0.90
C ILE A 131 12.02 -12.10 -1.65
N LYS A 132 11.50 -12.47 -2.82
CA LYS A 132 12.09 -13.55 -3.65
C LYS A 132 13.52 -13.20 -4.08
N PHE A 133 13.74 -11.99 -4.57
CA PHE A 133 15.06 -11.48 -4.92
C PHE A 133 16.04 -11.52 -3.73
N LEU A 134 15.62 -11.04 -2.56
CA LEU A 134 16.48 -11.02 -1.37
C LEU A 134 16.83 -12.43 -0.88
N LYS A 135 15.91 -13.38 -0.99
CA LYS A 135 16.18 -14.79 -0.67
C LYS A 135 17.23 -15.38 -1.61
N GLU A 136 17.14 -15.06 -2.90
CA GLU A 136 18.13 -15.51 -3.89
C GLU A 136 19.49 -14.84 -3.67
N GLU A 137 19.53 -13.53 -3.41
CA GLU A 137 20.75 -12.78 -3.04
C GLU A 137 21.45 -13.44 -1.82
N ASP A 138 20.69 -13.74 -0.78
CA ASP A 138 21.18 -14.37 0.46
C ASP A 138 21.63 -15.83 0.23
N GLN A 139 20.99 -16.57 -0.67
CA GLN A 139 21.42 -17.91 -1.06
C GLN A 139 22.76 -17.88 -1.82
N ILE A 140 22.88 -17.04 -2.85
CA ILE A 140 24.12 -16.91 -3.63
C ILE A 140 25.26 -16.43 -2.72
N TYR A 141 24.98 -15.46 -1.84
CA TYR A 141 25.95 -15.00 -0.85
C TYR A 141 26.45 -16.17 0.03
N ARG A 142 25.54 -17.02 0.53
CA ARG A 142 25.93 -18.17 1.34
C ARG A 142 26.77 -19.18 0.55
N GLU A 143 26.40 -19.47 -0.69
CA GLU A 143 27.14 -20.41 -1.55
C GLU A 143 28.55 -19.88 -1.86
N GLN A 144 28.71 -18.60 -2.19
CA GLN A 144 30.02 -18.00 -2.47
C GLN A 144 30.94 -17.96 -1.23
N TRP A 145 30.40 -17.63 -0.06
CA TRP A 145 31.22 -17.42 1.16
C TRP A 145 31.42 -18.67 2.01
N PHE A 146 30.48 -19.63 1.99
CA PHE A 146 30.58 -20.87 2.77
C PHE A 146 30.82 -22.12 1.92
N GLY A 147 30.54 -22.09 0.61
CA GLY A 147 30.82 -23.19 -0.31
C GLY A 147 32.30 -23.34 -0.67
N ASN A 148 33.11 -22.30 -0.45
CA ASN A 148 34.55 -22.30 -0.75
C ASN A 148 35.43 -22.83 0.41
N LYS A 149 34.83 -23.54 1.37
CA LYS A 149 35.50 -24.11 2.56
C LYS A 149 35.66 -25.64 2.56
N ASN A 150 35.36 -26.31 1.44
CA ASN A 150 35.55 -27.75 1.28
C ASN A 150 36.54 -28.07 0.17
#